data_AF-A0A1J3CIW7-F1
#
_entry.id   AF-A0A1J3CIW7-F1
#
_cell.length_a   1.000
_cell.length_b   1.000
_cell.length_c   1.000
_cell.angle_alpha   90.00
_cell.angle_beta   90.00
_cell.angle_gamma   90.00
#
_symmetry.space_group_name_H-M   'P 1'
#
loop_
_entity.id
_entity.type
_entity.pdbx_description
1 polymer ?
#
loop_
_entity_poly.entity_id
_entity_poly.type
_entity_poly.pdbx_seq_one_letter_code
_entity_poly.pdbx_strand_id
1 'polypeptide(L)'
;TAFSSRKRRDSVRATWMPQGEKRRRLEQEKGIIIRFVIGHSATAGGILDRAIEAEDRKHGDFLRLDHVEGYLELSGKTKTYFSTAFSMWDADFYVKVDDDVHVN
;
A
#
# COMPACT_ATOMS: atom_id res chain seq x y z
N THR A 1 1.12 4.13 5.24
CA THR A 1 0.62 5.35 4.55
C THR A 1 -0.82 5.63 4.91
N ALA A 2 -1.30 6.87 4.79
CA ALA A 2 -2.69 7.28 5.05
C ALA A 2 -3.23 8.16 3.90
N PHE A 3 -4.51 8.56 3.98
CA PHE A 3 -5.16 9.37 2.93
C PHE A 3 -4.40 10.66 2.60
N SER A 4 -3.87 11.36 3.61
CA SER A 4 -3.13 12.62 3.46
C SER A 4 -1.72 12.44 2.89
N SER A 5 -1.17 11.22 2.87
CA SER A 5 0.24 10.95 2.53
C SER A 5 0.53 10.87 1.02
N ARG A 6 -0.34 11.40 0.15
CA ARG A 6 -0.16 11.29 -1.31
C ARG A 6 1.22 11.76 -1.80
N LYS A 7 1.67 12.93 -1.32
CA LYS A 7 3.00 13.48 -1.67
C LYS A 7 4.15 12.53 -1.29
N ARG A 8 4.03 11.82 -0.16
CA ARG A 8 5.04 10.84 0.26
C ARG A 8 5.06 9.63 -0.66
N ARG A 9 3.89 9.09 -1.00
CA ARG A 9 3.79 7.98 -1.97
C ARG A 9 4.38 8.35 -3.32
N ASP A 10 4.10 9.56 -3.81
CA ASP A 10 4.67 10.06 -5.06
C ASP A 10 6.20 10.18 -4.99
N SER A 11 6.75 10.60 -3.84
CA SER A 11 8.21 10.63 -3.62
C SER A 11 8.84 9.23 -3.58
N VAL A 12 8.23 8.26 -2.89
CA VAL A 12 8.68 6.86 -2.87
C VAL A 12 8.68 6.25 -4.27
N ARG A 13 7.60 6.48 -5.02
CA ARG A 13 7.45 6.12 -6.44
C ARG A 13 8.50 6.73 -7.36
N ALA A 14 8.91 7.96 -7.09
CA ALA A 14 9.92 8.67 -7.88
C ALA A 14 11.36 8.27 -7.52
N THR A 15 11.54 7.47 -6.47
CA THR A 15 12.86 7.10 -5.95
C THR A 15 13.06 5.59 -6.00
N TRP A 16 12.75 4.89 -4.92
CA TRP A 16 13.15 3.49 -4.73
C TRP A 16 12.08 2.47 -5.09
N MET A 17 10.81 2.87 -5.22
CA MET A 17 9.74 1.95 -5.60
C MET A 17 9.56 1.90 -7.13
N PRO A 18 9.81 0.76 -7.80
CA PRO A 18 9.60 0.63 -9.23
C PRO A 18 8.12 0.84 -9.61
N GLN A 19 7.90 1.41 -10.79
CA GLN A 19 6.58 1.72 -11.31
C GLN A 19 6.26 0.94 -12.59
N GLY A 20 4.97 0.75 -12.86
CA GLY A 20 4.47 0.18 -14.13
C GLY A 20 5.14 -1.15 -14.48
N GLU A 21 5.69 -1.22 -15.69
CA GLU A 21 6.37 -2.42 -16.21
C GLU A 21 7.57 -2.86 -15.36
N LYS A 22 8.34 -1.92 -14.79
CA LYS A 22 9.47 -2.28 -13.92
C LYS A 22 8.99 -2.99 -12.66
N ARG A 23 7.86 -2.56 -12.08
CA ARG A 23 7.23 -3.21 -10.94
C ARG A 23 6.71 -4.59 -11.30
N ARG A 24 6.02 -4.72 -12.44
CA ARG A 24 5.50 -6.01 -12.93
C ARG A 24 6.62 -7.03 -13.17
N ARG A 25 7.73 -6.61 -13.78
CA ARG A 25 8.91 -7.47 -13.96
C ARG A 25 9.48 -7.90 -12.62
N LEU A 26 9.60 -7.00 -11.65
CA LEU A 26 10.07 -7.34 -10.31
C LEU A 26 9.18 -8.43 -9.66
N GLU A 27 7.87 -8.30 -9.79
CA GLU A 27 6.89 -9.27 -9.26
C GLU A 27 7.00 -10.62 -9.97
N GLN A 28 7.11 -10.64 -11.30
CA GLN A 28 7.13 -11.88 -12.10
C GLN A 28 8.47 -12.60 -12.08
N GLU A 29 9.57 -11.85 -12.20
CA GLU A 29 10.92 -12.41 -12.36
C GLU A 29 11.58 -12.72 -11.02
N LYS A 30 11.29 -11.92 -9.98
CA LYS A 30 11.91 -12.07 -8.66
C LYS A 30 10.94 -12.47 -7.55
N GLY A 31 9.64 -12.52 -7.82
CA GLY A 31 8.63 -12.80 -6.79
C GLY A 31 8.50 -11.68 -5.75
N ILE A 32 9.07 -10.49 -5.98
CA ILE A 32 9.06 -9.40 -4.99
C ILE A 32 7.85 -8.50 -5.25
N ILE A 33 6.94 -8.44 -4.27
CA ILE A 33 5.70 -7.67 -4.35
C ILE A 33 5.79 -6.46 -3.42
N ILE A 34 5.66 -5.26 -4.01
CA ILE A 34 5.69 -3.98 -3.27
C ILE A 34 4.36 -3.27 -3.45
N ARG A 35 3.70 -2.92 -2.34
CA ARG A 35 2.40 -2.24 -2.33
C ARG A 35 2.32 -1.17 -1.25
N PHE A 36 1.63 -0.08 -1.55
CA PHE A 36 1.18 0.86 -0.53
C PHE A 36 -0.02 0.29 0.22
N VAL A 37 0.11 0.10 1.53
CA VAL A 37 -0.94 -0.48 2.37
C VAL A 37 -1.86 0.62 2.90
N ILE A 38 -3.14 0.56 2.52
CA ILE A 38 -4.14 1.57 2.89
C ILE A 38 -5.49 0.92 3.16
N GLY A 39 -6.13 1.33 4.25
CA GLY A 39 -7.51 1.00 4.57
C GLY A 39 -8.52 1.86 3.83
N HIS A 40 -9.76 1.81 4.26
CA HIS A 40 -10.87 2.60 3.72
C HIS A 40 -11.31 3.68 4.71
N SER A 41 -12.06 4.66 4.23
CA SER A 41 -12.63 5.67 5.10
C SER A 41 -13.81 5.09 5.89
N ALA A 42 -14.20 5.74 6.98
CA ALA A 42 -15.38 5.34 7.76
C ALA A 42 -16.68 5.50 6.97
N THR A 43 -16.69 6.37 5.95
CA THR A 43 -17.84 6.65 5.10
C THR A 43 -17.56 6.18 3.68
N ALA A 44 -18.02 4.96 3.37
CA ALA A 44 -17.83 4.36 2.06
C ALA A 44 -18.25 5.31 0.92
N GLY A 45 -17.37 5.46 -0.08
CA GLY A 45 -17.63 6.29 -1.26
C GLY A 45 -17.47 7.80 -1.04
N GLY A 46 -16.93 8.21 0.11
CA GLY A 46 -16.55 9.59 0.40
C GLY A 46 -15.41 10.12 -0.48
N ILE A 47 -15.13 11.42 -0.38
CA ILE A 47 -14.11 12.11 -1.20
C ILE A 47 -12.73 11.46 -1.04
N LEU A 48 -12.39 11.02 0.18
CA LEU A 48 -11.11 10.37 0.48
C LEU A 48 -10.97 9.02 -0.23
N ASP A 49 -12.01 8.18 -0.23
CA ASP A 49 -11.98 6.90 -0.94
C ASP A 49 -11.88 7.11 -2.46
N ARG A 50 -12.65 8.05 -3.02
CA ARG A 50 -12.59 8.38 -4.45
C ARG A 50 -11.21 8.87 -4.88
N ALA A 51 -10.53 9.64 -4.02
CA ALA A 51 -9.17 10.10 -4.29
C ALA A 51 -8.18 8.93 -4.36
N ILE A 52 -8.32 7.94 -3.48
CA ILE A 52 -7.51 6.72 -3.52
C ILE A 52 -7.85 5.85 -4.72
N GLU A 53 -9.13 5.66 -5.05
CA GLU A 53 -9.55 4.91 -6.24
C GLU A 53 -8.98 5.53 -7.53
N ALA A 54 -8.95 6.85 -7.63
CA ALA A 54 -8.35 7.54 -8.77
C ALA A 54 -6.83 7.33 -8.84
N GLU A 55 -6.16 7.35 -7.69
CA GLU A 55 -4.72 7.07 -7.60
C GLU A 55 -4.40 5.61 -7.93
N ASP A 56 -5.19 4.67 -7.41
CA ASP A 56 -5.04 3.23 -7.65
C ASP A 56 -5.31 2.87 -9.10
N ARG A 57 -6.32 3.47 -9.74
CA ARG A 57 -6.54 3.29 -11.19
C ARG A 57 -5.35 3.74 -12.03
N LYS A 58 -4.61 4.75 -11.57
CA LYS A 58 -3.44 5.28 -12.27
C LYS A 58 -2.19 4.43 -12.06
N HIS A 59 -1.95 3.96 -10.83
CA HIS A 59 -0.69 3.33 -10.45
C HIS A 59 -0.79 1.83 -10.18
N GLY A 60 -1.95 1.35 -9.74
CA GLY A 60 -2.25 -0.05 -9.43
C GLY A 60 -1.29 -0.64 -8.41
N ASP A 61 -0.82 0.16 -7.46
CA ASP A 61 0.19 -0.20 -6.46
C ASP A 61 -0.35 -0.25 -5.03
N PHE A 62 -1.67 -0.19 -4.83
CA PHE A 62 -2.24 -0.31 -3.49
C PHE A 62 -2.54 -1.75 -3.09
N LEU A 63 -2.42 -2.01 -1.79
CA LEU A 63 -3.09 -3.11 -1.10
C LEU A 63 -4.18 -2.48 -0.22
N ARG A 64 -5.44 -2.71 -0.61
CA ARG A 64 -6.63 -2.24 0.12
C ARG A 64 -6.92 -3.21 1.27
N LEU A 65 -6.95 -2.69 2.49
CA LEU A 65 -7.29 -3.46 3.69
C LEU A 65 -8.74 -3.23 4.10
N ASP A 66 -9.36 -4.26 4.67
CA ASP A 66 -10.60 -4.14 5.45
C ASP A 66 -10.28 -3.56 6.83
N HIS A 67 -9.99 -2.26 6.84
CA HIS A 67 -9.58 -1.49 8.00
C HIS A 67 -10.03 -0.03 7.83
N VAL A 68 -10.75 0.50 8.81
CA VAL A 68 -11.13 1.93 8.84
C VAL A 68 -9.94 2.76 9.31
N GLU A 69 -9.41 3.62 8.42
CA GLU A 69 -8.35 4.56 8.80
C GLU A 69 -8.86 5.55 9.87
N GLY A 70 -8.16 5.63 11.00
CA GLY A 70 -8.39 6.63 12.05
C GLY A 70 -9.24 6.18 13.26
N TYR A 71 -9.80 4.96 13.28
CA TYR A 71 -10.61 4.48 14.41
C TYR A 71 -9.83 3.62 15.43
N LEU A 72 -8.96 2.72 14.95
CA LEU A 72 -8.07 1.91 15.80
C LEU A 72 -6.65 2.08 15.27
N GLU A 73 -5.86 2.92 15.95
CA GLU A 73 -4.53 3.34 15.52
C GLU A 73 -3.56 2.16 15.30
N LEU A 74 -2.71 2.34 14.28
CA LEU A 74 -1.47 1.63 13.87
C LEU A 74 -1.33 0.11 14.13
N SER A 75 -1.55 -0.36 15.35
CA SER A 75 -1.51 -1.79 15.71
C SER A 75 -2.59 -2.58 14.99
N GLY A 76 -3.81 -2.04 14.89
CA GLY A 76 -4.93 -2.66 14.16
C GLY A 76 -4.61 -2.82 12.68
N LYS A 77 -4.11 -1.75 12.06
CA LYS A 77 -3.68 -1.77 10.65
C LYS A 77 -2.55 -2.75 10.40
N THR A 78 -1.57 -2.82 11.30
CA THR A 78 -0.43 -3.74 11.18
C THR A 78 -0.91 -5.21 11.27
N LYS A 79 -1.81 -5.51 12.21
CA LYS A 79 -2.42 -6.85 12.32
C LYS A 79 -3.20 -7.21 11.06
N THR A 80 -4.07 -6.32 10.57
CA THR A 80 -4.83 -6.56 9.33
C THR A 80 -3.90 -6.74 8.14
N TYR A 81 -2.85 -5.92 8.02
CA TYR A 81 -1.84 -6.07 6.98
C TYR A 81 -1.23 -7.46 6.95
N PHE A 82 -0.66 -7.93 8.06
CA PHE A 82 0.00 -9.24 8.08
C PHE A 82 -1.00 -10.38 7.83
N SER A 83 -2.21 -10.29 8.38
CA SER A 83 -3.25 -11.29 8.13
C SER A 83 -3.66 -11.33 6.65
N THR A 84 -3.82 -10.19 6.00
CA THR A 84 -4.19 -10.13 4.57
C THR A 84 -3.03 -10.59 3.70
N ALA A 85 -1.82 -10.11 3.96
CA ALA A 85 -0.64 -10.45 3.16
C ALA A 85 -0.33 -11.95 3.23
N PHE A 86 -0.42 -12.55 4.42
CA PHE A 86 -0.21 -13.98 4.61
C PHE A 86 -1.25 -14.83 3.87
N SER A 87 -2.52 -14.40 3.84
CA SER A 87 -3.57 -15.11 3.09
C SER A 87 -3.47 -14.94 1.57
N MET A 88 -2.84 -13.86 1.09
CA MET A 88 -2.75 -13.54 -0.34
C MET A 88 -1.51 -14.11 -1.01
N TRP A 89 -0.39 -14.15 -0.29
CA TRP A 89 0.90 -14.52 -0.84
C TRP A 89 1.59 -15.50 0.09
N ASP A 90 2.08 -16.60 -0.45
CA ASP A 90 3.01 -17.50 0.22
C ASP A 90 4.43 -16.96 -0.02
N ALA A 91 5.04 -16.38 1.01
CA ALA A 91 6.32 -15.69 0.92
C ALA A 91 7.22 -16.00 2.12
N ASP A 92 8.52 -16.11 1.88
CA ASP A 92 9.51 -16.35 2.94
C ASP A 92 9.62 -15.15 3.91
N PHE A 93 9.38 -13.93 3.41
CA PHE A 93 9.53 -12.70 4.18
C PHE A 93 8.36 -11.73 3.93
N TYR A 94 7.87 -11.12 5.01
CA TYR A 94 6.93 -10.02 4.98
C TYR A 94 7.57 -8.81 5.66
N VAL A 95 7.74 -7.72 4.91
CA VAL A 95 8.42 -6.51 5.41
C VAL A 95 7.43 -5.35 5.40
N LYS A 96 7.29 -4.68 6.55
CA LYS A 96 6.54 -3.43 6.69
C LYS A 96 7.51 -2.26 6.83
N VAL A 97 7.40 -1.27 5.96
CA VAL A 97 8.16 -0.01 6.01
C VAL A 97 7.19 1.18 6.00
N ASP A 98 7.50 2.24 6.73
CA ASP A 98 6.71 3.48 6.74
C ASP A 98 7.02 4.35 5.51
N ASP A 99 6.09 5.25 5.16
CA ASP A 99 6.13 5.98 3.86
C ASP A 99 7.07 7.19 3.83
N ASP A 100 7.81 7.43 4.91
CA ASP A 100 8.85 8.45 5.06
C ASP A 100 10.26 7.85 5.18
N VAL A 101 10.42 6.56 4.87
CA VAL A 101 11.71 5.86 4.87
C VAL A 101 12.20 5.65 3.43
N HIS A 102 13.52 5.70 3.26
CA HIS A 102 14.20 5.30 2.03
C HIS A 102 14.80 3.89 2.21
N VAL A 103 14.60 3.02 1.22
CA VAL A 103 15.17 1.67 1.19
C VAL A 103 16.13 1.59 0.01
N ASN A 104 17.34 1.07 0.27
CA ASN A 104 18.39 0.88 -0.73
C ASN A 104 18.57 -0.62 -1.01
#